data_AF-A0A950IPC7-F1
#
_entry.id   AF-A0A950IPC7-F1
#
_cell.length_a   1.000
_cell.length_b   1.000
_cell.length_c   1.000
_cell.angle_alpha   90.00
_cell.angle_beta   90.00
_cell.angle_gamma   90.00
#
_symmetry.space_group_name_H-M   'P 1'
#
loop_
_entity.id
_entity.type
_entity.pdbx_description
1 polymer ?
#
loop_
_entity_poly.entity_id
_entity_poly.type
_entity_poly.pdbx_seq_one_letter_code
_entity_poly.pdbx_strand_id
1 'polypeptide(L)'
;MSYLPPLNQIAFSVIDLRRTEAWFREGLGFLPAGGSRIMMSSPLAAMIQGIPKAASTCWWLVGANPWFQIEMFQFRRPVAKLMPAGFRPCDVGYTRIGVHVADFDTALSNLARLGSEPLAPVQGERGKRRACVRNPDGVYVEVMEDDPLPQPQPPGTERHCAAAMRSVTLSTPDFAASVAYLTAISGRGPVDIALHDDSHEALWGLPGARCKRAVFACGDVLVEVVQYLDPIGKPWPQGYRICDQGILNIAFGARNKRDHMEVYARSQNVGARPNRAPIHIPGSGVVYVNDALGFSVEILWMAPGKADREWGFEPLPLGKRALPDNCRISGTVKIAAPLDRVWNILNEHEQMGRWIGFDQVALQRAGVPERNGYSAERHMSGNLGVVVEQITSVIAQRQIRYRVIEGSPLHFHQGEITLKPQGEFTEVDWSIRFRSKLPFAGLLLRSLMQRLLNRMLHSGLKPYAETKQR
;
A
#
# COMPACT_ATOMS: atom_id res chain seq x y z
N MET A 1 -0.94 -35.78 13.01
CA MET A 1 -1.76 -34.56 13.10
C MET A 1 -1.41 -33.69 11.89
N SER A 2 -2.40 -33.03 11.28
CA SER A 2 -2.15 -32.18 10.12
C SER A 2 -1.50 -30.86 10.55
N TYR A 3 -0.59 -30.33 9.74
CA TYR A 3 0.13 -29.08 10.04
C TYR A 3 -0.81 -27.86 9.98
N LEU A 4 -0.75 -26.99 10.99
CA LEU A 4 -1.51 -25.74 11.06
C LEU A 4 -0.57 -24.55 10.80
N PRO A 5 -0.49 -24.04 9.56
CA PRO A 5 0.41 -22.94 9.24
C PRO A 5 -0.07 -21.63 9.90
N PRO A 6 0.81 -20.85 10.54
CA PRO A 6 0.50 -19.48 10.90
C PRO A 6 0.41 -18.60 9.65
N LEU A 7 -0.45 -17.58 9.69
CA LEU A 7 -0.37 -16.46 8.78
C LEU A 7 0.80 -15.58 9.22
N ASN A 8 1.85 -15.53 8.41
CA ASN A 8 3.09 -14.86 8.77
C ASN A 8 3.42 -13.66 7.86
N GLN A 9 2.61 -13.39 6.83
CA GLN A 9 2.77 -12.18 6.03
C GLN A 9 1.44 -11.60 5.54
N ILE A 10 1.38 -10.27 5.46
CA ILE A 10 0.41 -9.53 4.64
C ILE A 10 1.20 -8.63 3.70
N ALA A 11 0.99 -8.79 2.39
CA ALA A 11 1.67 -7.99 1.39
C ALA A 11 0.77 -6.89 0.85
N PHE A 12 1.35 -5.72 0.62
CA PHE A 12 0.69 -4.53 0.09
C PHE A 12 1.35 -4.15 -1.24
N SER A 13 0.54 -3.84 -2.25
CA SER A 13 1.01 -3.07 -3.41
C SER A 13 0.80 -1.58 -3.13
N VAL A 14 1.90 -0.85 -3.00
CA VAL A 14 1.90 0.55 -2.58
C VAL A 14 2.36 1.47 -3.70
N ILE A 15 1.84 2.70 -3.71
CA ILE A 15 2.20 3.70 -4.72
C ILE A 15 3.51 4.41 -4.37
N ASP A 16 3.75 4.60 -3.07
CA ASP A 16 4.92 5.29 -2.53
C ASP A 16 5.39 4.63 -1.23
N LEU A 17 6.43 3.79 -1.35
CA LEU A 17 7.01 3.05 -0.21
C LEU A 17 7.38 3.94 0.97
N ARG A 18 7.92 5.14 0.72
CA ARG A 18 8.36 6.02 1.81
C ARG A 18 7.19 6.48 2.66
N ARG A 19 6.07 6.80 2.01
CA ARG A 19 4.88 7.30 2.69
C ARG A 19 4.20 6.20 3.49
N THR A 20 3.99 5.04 2.88
CA THR A 20 3.29 3.92 3.53
C THR A 20 4.12 3.30 4.64
N GLU A 21 5.43 3.18 4.44
CA GLU A 21 6.31 2.70 5.51
C GLU A 21 6.38 3.68 6.68
N ALA A 22 6.53 4.98 6.42
CA ALA A 22 6.52 5.98 7.48
C ALA A 22 5.17 5.96 8.23
N TRP A 23 4.08 5.69 7.53
CA TRP A 23 2.76 5.56 8.15
C TRP A 23 2.68 4.41 9.15
N PHE A 24 3.13 3.21 8.78
CA PHE A 24 3.17 2.08 9.72
C PHE A 24 4.19 2.28 10.84
N ARG A 25 5.39 2.79 10.53
CA ARG A 25 6.48 2.94 11.52
C ARG A 25 6.24 4.09 12.49
N GLU A 26 5.91 5.28 11.99
CA GLU A 26 5.75 6.48 12.83
C GLU A 26 4.32 6.63 13.35
N GLY A 27 3.32 6.11 12.63
CA GLY A 27 1.92 6.14 13.05
C GLY A 27 1.62 5.08 14.11
N LEU A 28 1.95 3.83 13.79
CA LEU A 28 1.57 2.67 14.62
C LEU A 28 2.73 2.10 15.44
N GLY A 29 3.99 2.37 15.05
CA GLY A 29 5.16 1.89 15.79
C GLY A 29 5.75 0.56 15.31
N PHE A 30 5.42 0.10 14.09
CA PHE A 30 6.09 -1.04 13.47
C PHE A 30 7.59 -0.77 13.24
N LEU A 31 8.41 -1.82 13.21
CA LEU A 31 9.87 -1.70 13.05
C LEU A 31 10.32 -2.07 11.64
N PRO A 32 11.28 -1.37 11.05
CA PRO A 32 11.83 -1.73 9.74
C PRO A 32 12.57 -3.06 9.80
N ALA A 33 12.44 -3.87 8.75
CA ALA A 33 13.07 -5.18 8.64
C ALA A 33 13.83 -5.37 7.31
N GLY A 34 14.28 -4.28 6.71
CA GLY A 34 15.04 -4.30 5.46
C GLY A 34 14.15 -4.33 4.21
N GLY A 35 14.66 -4.92 3.13
CA GLY A 35 13.97 -4.96 1.86
C GLY A 35 14.88 -5.33 0.70
N SER A 36 14.29 -5.70 -0.43
CA SER A 36 15.04 -6.03 -1.63
C SER A 36 14.42 -5.44 -2.89
N ARG A 37 15.29 -4.85 -3.72
CA ARG A 37 14.95 -4.40 -5.08
C ARG A 37 15.47 -5.35 -6.16
N ILE A 38 16.66 -5.92 -5.95
CA ILE A 38 17.32 -6.75 -6.97
C ILE A 38 16.54 -8.05 -7.15
N MET A 39 16.27 -8.75 -6.03
CA MET A 39 15.49 -9.98 -6.02
C MET A 39 14.07 -9.75 -6.53
N MET A 40 13.42 -8.67 -6.08
CA MET A 40 12.04 -8.32 -6.46
C MET A 40 11.91 -7.70 -7.86
N SER A 41 13.03 -7.51 -8.54
CA SER A 41 13.10 -7.19 -9.96
C SER A 41 13.63 -8.35 -10.81
N SER A 42 13.73 -9.56 -10.26
CA SER A 42 14.25 -10.72 -10.97
C SER A 42 13.15 -11.42 -11.80
N PRO A 43 13.53 -12.13 -12.88
CA PRO A 43 12.61 -13.01 -13.59
C PRO A 43 11.96 -14.06 -12.68
N LEU A 44 12.66 -14.49 -11.63
CA LEU A 44 12.15 -15.46 -10.67
C LEU A 44 10.95 -14.91 -9.89
N ALA A 45 11.04 -13.67 -9.37
CA ALA A 45 9.94 -13.02 -8.69
C ALA A 45 8.72 -12.84 -9.61
N ALA A 46 8.94 -12.45 -10.87
CA ALA A 46 7.88 -12.34 -11.88
C ALA A 46 7.15 -13.67 -12.12
N MET A 47 7.89 -14.78 -12.17
CA MET A 47 7.31 -16.12 -12.33
C MET A 47 6.53 -16.58 -11.09
N ILE A 48 7.07 -16.36 -9.88
CA ILE A 48 6.43 -16.77 -8.63
C ILE A 48 5.10 -16.03 -8.43
N GLN A 49 5.11 -14.71 -8.62
CA GLN A 49 3.91 -13.88 -8.46
C GLN A 49 2.92 -14.03 -9.63
N GLY A 50 3.31 -14.68 -10.73
CA GLY A 50 2.46 -14.76 -11.93
C GLY A 50 2.27 -13.41 -12.64
N ILE A 51 3.22 -12.48 -12.46
CA ILE A 51 3.14 -11.11 -13.01
C ILE A 51 4.18 -10.95 -14.10
N PRO A 52 3.79 -10.87 -15.39
CA PRO A 52 4.72 -10.78 -16.49
C PRO A 52 5.69 -9.60 -16.38
N LYS A 53 6.99 -9.90 -16.41
CA LYS A 53 8.08 -8.90 -16.37
C LYS A 53 8.01 -8.01 -15.12
N ALA A 54 7.52 -8.55 -14.00
CA ALA A 54 7.45 -7.83 -12.74
C ALA A 54 8.79 -7.23 -12.36
N ALA A 55 8.76 -5.97 -11.94
CA ALA A 55 9.89 -5.32 -11.32
C ALA A 55 9.42 -4.35 -10.26
N SER A 56 9.80 -4.62 -9.02
CA SER A 56 9.41 -3.83 -7.86
C SER A 56 10.59 -3.63 -6.90
N THR A 57 10.35 -2.78 -5.90
CA THR A 57 11.11 -2.74 -4.66
C THR A 57 10.19 -3.23 -3.56
N CYS A 58 10.66 -4.16 -2.71
CA CYS A 58 9.93 -4.60 -1.54
C CYS A 58 10.62 -4.10 -0.26
N TRP A 59 9.87 -3.57 0.70
CA TRP A 59 10.31 -3.31 2.07
C TRP A 59 9.50 -4.12 3.06
N TRP A 60 10.15 -4.52 4.14
CA TRP A 60 9.54 -5.28 5.22
C TRP A 60 9.43 -4.46 6.49
N LEU A 61 8.34 -4.69 7.23
CA LEU A 61 8.16 -4.22 8.61
C LEU A 61 7.74 -5.39 9.50
N VAL A 62 8.13 -5.33 10.77
CA VAL A 62 7.73 -6.30 11.80
C VAL A 62 7.05 -5.62 12.96
N GLY A 63 6.08 -6.32 13.56
CA GLY A 63 5.38 -5.89 14.77
C GLY A 63 5.87 -6.64 16.01
N ALA A 64 5.10 -6.55 17.09
CA ALA A 64 5.28 -7.34 18.30
C ALA A 64 5.00 -8.84 18.09
N ASN A 65 4.41 -9.22 16.94
CA ASN A 65 4.24 -10.61 16.54
C ASN A 65 5.60 -11.35 16.47
N PRO A 66 5.72 -12.55 17.07
CA PRO A 66 6.95 -13.35 17.05
C PRO A 66 7.45 -13.72 15.65
N TRP A 67 6.54 -14.07 14.74
CA TRP A 67 6.88 -14.49 13.37
C TRP A 67 5.86 -14.00 12.35
N PHE A 68 5.83 -12.68 12.15
CA PHE A 68 4.99 -12.03 11.15
C PHE A 68 5.70 -10.82 10.55
N GLN A 69 5.45 -10.54 9.28
CA GLN A 69 5.88 -9.31 8.63
C GLN A 69 4.82 -8.68 7.73
N ILE A 70 4.91 -7.37 7.58
CA ILE A 70 4.25 -6.63 6.52
C ILE A 70 5.23 -6.54 5.35
N GLU A 71 4.81 -6.92 4.15
CA GLU A 71 5.56 -6.67 2.91
C GLU A 71 4.93 -5.50 2.16
N MET A 72 5.73 -4.55 1.68
CA MET A 72 5.24 -3.45 0.85
C MET A 72 5.99 -3.45 -0.47
N PHE A 73 5.28 -3.55 -1.59
CA PHE A 73 5.82 -3.58 -2.94
C PHE A 73 5.46 -2.31 -3.69
N GLN A 74 6.45 -1.56 -4.15
CA GLN A 74 6.24 -0.51 -5.16
C GLN A 74 6.70 -1.02 -6.52
N PHE A 75 5.74 -1.28 -7.40
CA PHE A 75 5.99 -1.78 -8.74
C PHE A 75 6.36 -0.65 -9.71
N ARG A 76 7.47 -0.82 -10.42
CA ARG A 76 7.78 -0.03 -11.63
C ARG A 76 7.34 -0.72 -12.92
N ARG A 77 7.12 -2.04 -12.86
CA ARG A 77 6.62 -2.83 -14.00
C ARG A 77 5.82 -4.04 -13.50
N PRO A 78 4.63 -4.30 -14.05
CA PRO A 78 3.79 -3.26 -14.62
C PRO A 78 3.53 -2.17 -13.56
N VAL A 79 3.23 -0.94 -13.98
CA VAL A 79 2.82 0.10 -13.03
C VAL A 79 1.48 -0.34 -12.42
N ALA A 80 1.40 -0.37 -11.09
CA ALA A 80 0.19 -0.73 -10.34
C ALA A 80 -0.97 0.18 -10.75
N LYS A 81 -2.17 -0.34 -11.05
CA LYS A 81 -3.36 0.51 -11.17
C LYS A 81 -3.72 1.08 -9.80
N LEU A 82 -4.28 2.29 -9.77
CA LEU A 82 -4.75 2.89 -8.54
C LEU A 82 -6.02 2.17 -8.06
N MET A 83 -6.21 2.16 -6.73
CA MET A 83 -7.43 1.70 -6.11
C MET A 83 -8.61 2.56 -6.60
N PRO A 84 -9.79 1.99 -6.88
CA PRO A 84 -10.95 2.81 -7.22
C PRO A 84 -11.25 3.84 -6.12
N ALA A 85 -11.53 5.10 -6.49
CA ALA A 85 -11.80 6.17 -5.52
C ALA A 85 -12.98 5.86 -4.57
N GLY A 86 -13.96 5.11 -5.06
CA GLY A 86 -15.11 4.63 -4.28
C GLY A 86 -15.00 3.18 -3.82
N PHE A 87 -13.78 2.66 -3.62
CA PHE A 87 -13.55 1.34 -3.03
C PHE A 87 -14.07 1.31 -1.59
N ARG A 88 -14.84 0.27 -1.25
CA ARG A 88 -15.49 0.10 0.06
C ARG A 88 -15.05 -1.20 0.72
N PRO A 89 -15.20 -1.36 2.05
CA PRO A 89 -14.86 -2.59 2.76
C PRO A 89 -15.62 -3.82 2.29
N CYS A 90 -16.81 -3.61 1.71
CA CYS A 90 -17.65 -4.66 1.14
C CYS A 90 -17.26 -5.08 -0.27
N ASP A 91 -16.47 -4.29 -1.01
CA ASP A 91 -16.03 -4.67 -2.35
C ASP A 91 -15.10 -5.90 -2.30
N VAL A 92 -15.10 -6.72 -3.34
CA VAL A 92 -14.41 -8.02 -3.37
C VAL A 92 -12.90 -7.86 -3.25
N GLY A 93 -12.28 -8.60 -2.32
CA GLY A 93 -10.82 -8.58 -2.10
C GLY A 93 -10.44 -8.60 -0.61
N TYR A 94 -9.13 -8.62 -0.35
CA TYR A 94 -8.62 -8.29 0.98
C TYR A 94 -8.77 -6.77 1.20
N THR A 95 -9.60 -6.36 2.15
CA THR A 95 -10.07 -4.96 2.24
C THR A 95 -9.59 -4.23 3.48
N ARG A 96 -9.37 -4.96 4.59
CA ARG A 96 -9.08 -4.40 5.90
C ARG A 96 -8.00 -5.20 6.62
N ILE A 97 -7.22 -4.50 7.45
CA ILE A 97 -6.35 -5.10 8.46
C ILE A 97 -6.72 -4.56 9.83
N GLY A 98 -6.48 -5.34 10.88
CA GLY A 98 -6.63 -4.91 12.27
C GLY A 98 -5.29 -4.94 13.00
N VAL A 99 -5.00 -3.85 13.70
CA VAL A 99 -3.76 -3.64 14.44
C VAL A 99 -4.09 -3.32 15.89
N HIS A 100 -3.60 -4.16 16.79
CA HIS A 100 -3.56 -3.82 18.21
C HIS A 100 -2.40 -2.87 18.47
N VAL A 101 -2.63 -1.82 19.26
CA VAL A 101 -1.62 -0.84 19.66
C VAL A 101 -1.51 -0.74 21.18
N ALA A 102 -0.28 -0.61 21.68
CA ALA A 102 0.00 -0.50 23.11
C ALA A 102 -0.52 0.82 23.72
N ASP A 103 -0.58 1.89 22.93
CA ASP A 103 -1.13 3.19 23.32
C ASP A 103 -2.02 3.73 22.19
N PHE A 104 -3.33 3.65 22.41
CA PHE A 104 -4.35 4.00 21.44
C PHE A 104 -4.37 5.49 21.10
N ASP A 105 -4.25 6.37 22.12
CA ASP A 105 -4.32 7.81 21.92
C ASP A 105 -3.07 8.34 21.21
N THR A 106 -1.90 7.83 21.58
CA THR A 106 -0.63 8.14 20.90
C THR A 106 -0.68 7.68 19.44
N ALA A 107 -1.19 6.47 19.16
CA ALA A 107 -1.31 5.96 17.80
C ALA A 107 -2.22 6.85 16.94
N LEU A 108 -3.43 7.21 17.43
CA LEU A 108 -4.34 8.07 16.68
C LEU A 108 -3.78 9.49 16.46
N SER A 109 -3.09 10.06 17.45
CA SER A 109 -2.42 11.36 17.32
C SER A 109 -1.33 11.34 16.24
N ASN A 110 -0.49 10.29 16.23
CA ASN A 110 0.55 10.13 15.21
C ASN A 110 -0.03 9.92 13.81
N LEU A 111 -1.11 9.14 13.69
CA LEU A 111 -1.82 8.93 12.44
C LEU A 111 -2.44 10.23 11.90
N ALA A 112 -3.06 11.04 12.76
CA ALA A 112 -3.62 12.34 12.39
C ALA A 112 -2.52 13.28 11.86
N ARG A 113 -1.34 13.33 12.51
CA ARG A 113 -0.16 14.08 12.02
C ARG A 113 0.29 13.65 10.62
N LEU A 114 0.09 12.37 10.29
CA LEU A 114 0.44 11.77 9.00
C LEU A 114 -0.70 11.88 7.96
N GLY A 115 -1.81 12.53 8.32
CA GLY A 115 -2.95 12.81 7.44
C GLY A 115 -4.00 11.70 7.40
N SER A 116 -4.07 10.85 8.42
CA SER A 116 -5.07 9.78 8.54
C SER A 116 -5.89 9.96 9.81
N GLU A 117 -7.09 10.51 9.68
CA GLU A 117 -8.05 10.65 10.76
C GLU A 117 -9.04 9.47 10.79
N PRO A 118 -9.66 9.17 11.95
CA PRO A 118 -10.74 8.20 12.04
C PRO A 118 -11.88 8.50 11.08
N LEU A 119 -12.39 7.46 10.41
CA LEU A 119 -13.50 7.55 9.44
C LEU A 119 -14.87 7.77 10.11
N ALA A 120 -14.97 7.38 11.37
CA ALA A 120 -16.14 7.51 12.22
C ALA A 120 -15.67 7.81 13.65
N PRO A 121 -16.57 8.26 14.55
CA PRO A 121 -16.24 8.36 15.97
C PRO A 121 -15.69 7.05 16.53
N VAL A 122 -14.72 7.16 17.44
CA VAL A 122 -14.18 6.01 18.17
C VAL A 122 -15.33 5.25 18.86
N GLN A 123 -15.35 3.94 18.71
CA GLN A 123 -16.32 3.06 19.37
C GLN A 123 -15.67 2.32 20.55
N GLY A 124 -16.49 1.91 21.51
CA GLY A 124 -16.05 1.15 22.69
C GLY A 124 -15.66 2.01 23.89
N GLU A 125 -15.62 1.36 25.05
CA GLU A 125 -15.15 1.95 26.30
C GLU A 125 -13.62 1.91 26.38
N ARG A 126 -13.03 2.72 27.26
CA ARG A 126 -11.58 2.73 27.51
C ARG A 126 -11.07 1.32 27.86
N GLY A 127 -9.99 0.92 27.21
CA GLY A 127 -9.42 -0.43 27.26
C GLY A 127 -9.95 -1.37 26.18
N LYS A 128 -10.99 -0.98 25.43
CA LYS A 128 -11.62 -1.74 24.34
C LYS A 128 -12.00 -0.84 23.15
N ARG A 129 -11.35 0.33 23.04
CA ARG A 129 -11.66 1.29 21.99
C ARG A 129 -11.21 0.78 20.63
N ARG A 130 -11.96 1.15 19.61
CA ARG A 130 -11.69 0.85 18.20
C ARG A 130 -11.90 2.08 17.34
N ALA A 131 -11.03 2.25 16.36
CA ALA A 131 -11.14 3.28 15.34
C ALA A 131 -10.73 2.70 13.99
N CYS A 132 -11.35 3.14 12.90
CA CYS A 132 -10.87 2.78 11.56
C CYS A 132 -10.34 4.02 10.84
N VAL A 133 -9.16 3.89 10.24
CA VAL A 133 -8.51 4.92 9.43
C VAL A 133 -8.20 4.38 8.04
N ARG A 134 -7.81 5.27 7.12
CA ARG A 134 -7.25 4.88 5.82
C ARG A 134 -5.73 5.05 5.85
N ASN A 135 -5.00 4.02 5.46
CA ASN A 135 -3.57 4.19 5.19
C ASN A 135 -3.36 5.04 3.91
N PRO A 136 -2.12 5.44 3.59
CA PRO A 136 -1.85 6.29 2.43
C PRO A 136 -2.21 5.69 1.06
N ASP A 137 -2.37 4.37 0.99
CA ASP A 137 -2.77 3.65 -0.22
C ASP A 137 -4.27 3.33 -0.27
N GLY A 138 -5.03 3.78 0.73
CA GLY A 138 -6.45 3.49 0.82
C GLY A 138 -6.75 2.05 1.27
N VAL A 139 -5.95 1.43 2.12
CA VAL A 139 -6.40 0.23 2.85
C VAL A 139 -7.08 0.65 4.14
N TYR A 140 -8.17 -0.03 4.52
CA TYR A 140 -8.82 0.18 5.81
C TYR A 140 -7.96 -0.44 6.91
N VAL A 141 -7.65 0.36 7.94
CA VAL A 141 -6.88 -0.11 9.10
C VAL A 141 -7.71 0.15 10.34
N GLU A 142 -8.18 -0.93 10.95
CA GLU A 142 -8.75 -0.88 12.29
C GLU A 142 -7.61 -0.83 13.31
N VAL A 143 -7.67 0.16 14.20
CA VAL A 143 -6.80 0.31 15.35
C VAL A 143 -7.60 -0.16 16.57
N MET A 144 -7.06 -1.09 17.35
CA MET A 144 -7.69 -1.68 18.51
C MET A 144 -6.86 -1.40 19.77
N GLU A 145 -7.53 -0.95 20.82
CA GLU A 145 -6.92 -0.78 22.15
C GLU A 145 -6.83 -2.10 22.90
N ASP A 146 -7.85 -2.96 22.78
CA ASP A 146 -7.77 -4.34 23.26
C ASP A 146 -6.98 -5.21 22.28
N ASP A 147 -6.36 -6.27 22.80
CA ASP A 147 -5.79 -7.31 21.97
C ASP A 147 -6.84 -8.42 21.78
N PRO A 148 -7.39 -8.63 20.56
CA PRO A 148 -8.38 -9.68 20.31
C PRO A 148 -7.77 -11.09 20.32
N LEU A 149 -6.43 -11.19 20.38
CA LEU A 149 -5.73 -12.47 20.42
C LEU A 149 -4.51 -12.39 21.38
N PRO A 150 -4.74 -12.24 22.70
CA PRO A 150 -3.68 -12.14 23.67
C PRO A 150 -3.03 -13.51 23.84
N GLN A 151 -1.97 -13.79 23.08
CA GLN A 151 -1.20 -15.02 23.21
C GLN A 151 0.07 -14.77 24.04
N PRO A 152 0.42 -15.68 24.97
CA PRO A 152 1.72 -15.64 25.62
C PRO A 152 2.80 -15.73 24.54
N GLN A 153 3.70 -14.76 24.50
CA GLN A 153 4.83 -14.84 23.60
C GLN A 153 5.80 -15.92 24.09
N PRO A 154 6.32 -16.79 23.21
CA PRO A 154 7.39 -17.71 23.60
C PRO A 154 8.56 -16.92 24.21
N PRO A 155 9.15 -17.38 25.33
CA PRO A 155 10.27 -16.69 25.96
C PRO A 155 11.40 -16.39 24.97
N GLY A 156 11.91 -15.15 24.96
CA GLY A 156 12.99 -14.75 24.06
C GLY A 156 12.56 -14.44 22.62
N THR A 157 11.25 -14.46 22.33
CA THR A 157 10.69 -13.94 21.06
C THR A 157 10.10 -12.55 21.20
N GLU A 158 10.21 -11.95 22.40
CA GLU A 158 9.64 -10.64 22.70
C GLU A 158 10.27 -9.55 21.85
N ARG A 159 9.41 -8.71 21.27
CA ARG A 159 9.82 -7.54 20.50
C ARG A 159 9.22 -6.31 21.15
N HIS A 160 10.08 -5.38 21.56
CA HIS A 160 9.67 -4.05 22.00
C HIS A 160 9.15 -3.25 20.80
N CYS A 161 7.88 -3.45 20.47
CA CYS A 161 7.17 -2.79 19.38
C CYS A 161 5.79 -2.38 19.89
N ALA A 162 5.34 -1.18 19.49
CA ALA A 162 4.08 -0.62 19.98
C ALA A 162 2.83 -1.19 19.28
N ALA A 163 3.00 -2.03 18.26
CA ALA A 163 1.90 -2.57 17.46
C ALA A 163 2.05 -4.06 17.16
N ALA A 164 0.93 -4.76 17.14
CA ALA A 164 0.81 -6.13 16.64
C ALA A 164 -0.23 -6.19 15.53
N MET A 165 0.09 -6.89 14.44
CA MET A 165 -0.93 -7.25 13.45
C MET A 165 -1.83 -8.33 14.06
N ARG A 166 -3.15 -8.16 13.96
CA ARG A 166 -4.12 -9.08 14.56
C ARG A 166 -5.17 -9.59 13.61
N SER A 167 -5.46 -8.88 12.53
CA SER A 167 -6.39 -9.42 11.55
C SER A 167 -6.13 -8.94 10.13
N VAL A 168 -6.59 -9.74 9.18
CA VAL A 168 -6.83 -9.36 7.79
C VAL A 168 -8.23 -9.84 7.42
N THR A 169 -9.00 -8.97 6.74
CA THR A 169 -10.36 -9.28 6.32
C THR A 169 -10.42 -9.46 4.81
N LEU A 170 -10.99 -10.59 4.40
CA LEU A 170 -11.38 -10.93 3.04
C LEU A 170 -12.89 -10.65 2.85
N SER A 171 -13.24 -9.70 1.99
CA SER A 171 -14.61 -9.58 1.48
C SER A 171 -14.79 -10.49 0.27
N THR A 172 -15.76 -11.39 0.34
CA THR A 172 -16.00 -12.43 -0.67
C THR A 172 -17.42 -12.40 -1.23
N PRO A 173 -17.60 -12.65 -2.54
CA PRO A 173 -18.94 -12.84 -3.11
C PRO A 173 -19.53 -14.21 -2.76
N ASP A 174 -18.71 -15.20 -2.39
CA ASP A 174 -19.15 -16.56 -2.05
C ASP A 174 -18.51 -17.01 -0.74
N PHE A 175 -19.31 -16.97 0.32
CA PHE A 175 -18.90 -17.31 1.68
C PHE A 175 -18.45 -18.77 1.81
N ALA A 176 -19.21 -19.71 1.23
CA ALA A 176 -18.94 -21.14 1.41
C ALA A 176 -17.65 -21.55 0.70
N ALA A 177 -17.43 -21.04 -0.52
CA ALA A 177 -16.21 -21.29 -1.27
C ALA A 177 -14.96 -20.76 -0.55
N SER A 178 -15.00 -19.51 -0.05
CA SER A 178 -13.87 -18.94 0.68
C SER A 178 -13.59 -19.63 2.02
N VAL A 179 -14.63 -20.03 2.75
CA VAL A 179 -14.47 -20.82 4.00
C VAL A 179 -13.86 -22.19 3.70
N ALA A 180 -14.30 -22.89 2.65
CA ALA A 180 -13.73 -24.17 2.26
C ALA A 180 -12.25 -24.05 1.86
N TYR A 181 -11.92 -23.02 1.07
CA TYR A 181 -10.54 -22.75 0.66
C TYR A 181 -9.62 -22.44 1.86
N LEU A 182 -10.01 -21.53 2.75
CA LEU A 182 -9.21 -21.18 3.93
C LEU A 182 -9.15 -22.32 4.95
N THR A 183 -10.17 -23.18 5.02
CA THR A 183 -10.12 -24.43 5.81
C THR A 183 -9.02 -25.36 5.30
N ALA A 184 -8.90 -25.52 3.98
CA ALA A 184 -7.85 -26.33 3.39
C ALA A 184 -6.44 -25.72 3.60
N ILE A 185 -6.30 -24.41 3.48
CA ILE A 185 -5.02 -23.72 3.71
C ILE A 185 -4.61 -23.78 5.17
N SER A 186 -5.47 -23.34 6.09
CA SER A 186 -5.18 -23.30 7.53
C SER A 186 -5.15 -24.68 8.20
N GLY A 187 -5.74 -25.69 7.56
CA GLY A 187 -5.83 -27.06 8.09
C GLY A 187 -6.91 -27.26 9.13
N ARG A 188 -7.76 -26.26 9.36
CA ARG A 188 -8.85 -26.29 10.35
C ARG A 188 -10.01 -25.38 9.95
N GLY A 189 -11.19 -25.64 10.50
CA GLY A 189 -12.36 -24.78 10.28
C GLY A 189 -12.29 -23.44 11.04
N PRO A 190 -13.29 -22.58 10.84
CA PRO A 190 -13.46 -21.35 11.62
C PRO A 190 -13.51 -21.60 13.13
N VAL A 191 -13.14 -20.59 13.91
CA VAL A 191 -13.21 -20.58 15.37
C VAL A 191 -14.25 -19.58 15.86
N ASP A 192 -14.71 -19.81 17.09
CA ASP A 192 -15.65 -18.92 17.78
C ASP A 192 -14.90 -17.76 18.47
N ILE A 193 -14.34 -16.87 17.66
CA ILE A 193 -13.77 -15.60 18.11
C ILE A 193 -14.64 -14.49 17.52
N ALA A 194 -15.32 -13.74 18.40
CA ALA A 194 -16.12 -12.58 18.04
C ALA A 194 -15.22 -11.37 17.75
N LEU A 195 -14.49 -11.41 16.62
CA LEU A 195 -13.61 -10.30 16.21
C LEU A 195 -14.40 -9.02 15.91
N HIS A 196 -15.53 -9.16 15.21
CA HIS A 196 -16.47 -8.07 14.95
C HIS A 196 -17.92 -8.53 15.10
N ASP A 197 -18.77 -7.62 15.59
CA ASP A 197 -20.23 -7.68 15.48
C ASP A 197 -20.75 -6.65 14.47
N ASP A 198 -22.08 -6.58 14.29
CA ASP A 198 -22.72 -5.70 13.31
C ASP A 198 -22.55 -4.20 13.62
N SER A 199 -22.31 -3.81 14.88
CA SER A 199 -22.12 -2.41 15.26
C SER A 199 -20.80 -1.83 14.75
N HIS A 200 -19.77 -2.69 14.63
CA HIS A 200 -18.45 -2.31 14.12
C HIS A 200 -18.47 -1.92 12.64
N GLU A 201 -19.48 -2.32 11.86
CA GLU A 201 -19.58 -1.95 10.44
C GLU A 201 -19.63 -0.42 10.23
N ALA A 202 -20.12 0.31 11.22
CA ALA A 202 -20.13 1.77 11.20
C ALA A 202 -18.70 2.38 11.27
N LEU A 203 -17.71 1.69 11.85
CA LEU A 203 -16.33 2.19 11.97
C LEU A 203 -15.73 2.51 10.60
N TRP A 204 -16.07 1.73 9.57
CA TRP A 204 -15.57 1.87 8.20
C TRP A 204 -16.64 2.30 7.20
N GLY A 205 -17.71 2.92 7.70
CA GLY A 205 -18.71 3.61 6.88
C GLY A 205 -19.78 2.71 6.27
N LEU A 206 -20.08 1.56 6.88
CA LEU A 206 -21.15 0.65 6.47
C LEU A 206 -22.20 0.41 7.59
N PRO A 207 -22.73 1.45 8.27
CA PRO A 207 -23.69 1.25 9.35
C PRO A 207 -24.92 0.46 8.86
N GLY A 208 -25.33 -0.55 9.66
CA GLY A 208 -26.47 -1.40 9.35
C GLY A 208 -26.21 -2.45 8.26
N ALA A 209 -24.95 -2.64 7.83
CA ALA A 209 -24.62 -3.69 6.88
C ALA A 209 -24.95 -5.07 7.44
N ARG A 210 -25.52 -5.91 6.56
CA ARG A 210 -25.81 -7.32 6.87
C ARG A 210 -24.77 -8.18 6.20
N CYS A 211 -24.15 -9.07 6.95
CA CYS A 211 -23.16 -9.97 6.39
C CYS A 211 -23.12 -11.33 7.10
N LYS A 212 -22.39 -12.27 6.49
CA LYS A 212 -21.95 -13.51 7.13
C LYS A 212 -20.47 -13.37 7.46
N ARG A 213 -20.06 -13.85 8.64
CA ARG A 213 -18.67 -13.80 9.10
C ARG A 213 -18.17 -15.18 9.50
N ALA A 214 -16.90 -15.44 9.22
CA ALA A 214 -16.14 -16.56 9.77
C ALA A 214 -14.74 -16.08 10.12
N VAL A 215 -14.21 -16.51 11.25
CA VAL A 215 -12.87 -16.14 11.72
C VAL A 215 -12.00 -17.38 11.78
N PHE A 216 -10.80 -17.33 11.22
CA PHE A 216 -9.78 -18.36 11.34
C PHE A 216 -8.65 -17.81 12.20
N ALA A 217 -8.29 -18.52 13.28
CA ALA A 217 -7.04 -18.22 13.99
C ALA A 217 -5.86 -18.96 13.34
N CYS A 218 -4.93 -18.19 12.79
CA CYS A 218 -3.79 -18.67 12.00
C CYS A 218 -2.49 -18.26 12.69
N GLY A 219 -2.24 -18.78 13.90
CA GLY A 219 -1.14 -18.31 14.75
C GLY A 219 -1.50 -17.01 15.46
N ASP A 220 -0.70 -15.97 15.26
CA ASP A 220 -0.85 -14.65 15.92
C ASP A 220 -1.74 -13.66 15.17
N VAL A 221 -2.27 -14.08 14.01
CA VAL A 221 -3.12 -13.25 13.15
C VAL A 221 -4.39 -14.01 12.78
N LEU A 222 -5.51 -13.31 12.83
CA LEU A 222 -6.83 -13.78 12.44
C LEU A 222 -7.07 -13.51 10.95
N VAL A 223 -7.67 -14.46 10.25
CA VAL A 223 -8.22 -14.22 8.91
C VAL A 223 -9.74 -14.18 9.06
N GLU A 224 -10.34 -13.03 8.77
CA GLU A 224 -11.78 -12.86 8.77
C GLU A 224 -12.31 -12.96 7.33
N VAL A 225 -13.33 -13.80 7.12
CA VAL A 225 -14.07 -13.91 5.87
C VAL A 225 -15.42 -13.25 6.06
N VAL A 226 -15.74 -12.27 5.22
CA VAL A 226 -17.02 -11.56 5.26
C VAL A 226 -17.70 -11.64 3.90
N GLN A 227 -18.94 -12.12 3.87
CA GLN A 227 -19.82 -11.95 2.72
C GLN A 227 -20.87 -10.90 3.06
N TYR A 228 -20.76 -9.73 2.44
CA TYR A 228 -21.77 -8.68 2.58
C TYR A 228 -23.00 -9.02 1.74
N LEU A 229 -24.15 -9.06 2.40
CA LEU A 229 -25.46 -9.29 1.80
C LEU A 229 -26.18 -7.98 1.49
N ASP A 230 -25.88 -6.93 2.26
CA ASP A 230 -26.36 -5.57 2.05
C ASP A 230 -25.41 -4.58 2.77
N PRO A 231 -24.78 -3.61 2.08
CA PRO A 231 -24.75 -3.46 0.62
C PRO A 231 -23.89 -4.55 -0.03
N ILE A 232 -24.26 -4.96 -1.24
CA ILE A 232 -23.45 -5.89 -2.03
C ILE A 232 -22.17 -5.18 -2.51
N GLY A 233 -21.05 -5.89 -2.37
CA GLY A 233 -19.73 -5.49 -2.84
C GLY A 233 -19.60 -5.46 -4.36
N LYS A 234 -18.80 -4.52 -4.89
CA LYS A 234 -18.40 -4.54 -6.30
C LYS A 234 -17.33 -5.61 -6.54
N PRO A 235 -17.33 -6.28 -7.70
CA PRO A 235 -16.21 -7.14 -8.08
C PRO A 235 -14.95 -6.30 -8.34
N TRP A 236 -13.80 -6.97 -8.45
CA TRP A 236 -12.59 -6.30 -8.93
C TRP A 236 -12.80 -5.63 -10.29
N PRO A 237 -12.14 -4.50 -10.56
CA PRO A 237 -12.17 -3.86 -11.87
C PRO A 237 -11.68 -4.80 -12.97
N GLN A 238 -12.14 -4.56 -14.20
CA GLN A 238 -11.69 -5.32 -15.36
C GLN A 238 -10.16 -5.26 -15.50
N GLY A 239 -9.55 -6.44 -15.64
CA GLY A 239 -8.10 -6.58 -15.75
C GLY A 239 -7.35 -6.20 -14.47
N TYR A 240 -7.97 -6.33 -13.30
CA TYR A 240 -7.28 -6.30 -12.01
C TYR A 240 -6.14 -7.31 -11.98
N ARG A 241 -5.06 -6.93 -11.30
CA ARG A 241 -3.87 -7.74 -11.07
C ARG A 241 -3.50 -7.65 -9.61
N ILE A 242 -2.88 -8.69 -9.06
CA ILE A 242 -2.44 -8.68 -7.66
C ILE A 242 -1.46 -7.53 -7.34
N CYS A 243 -0.69 -7.03 -8.32
CA CYS A 243 0.16 -5.84 -8.15
C CYS A 243 -0.57 -4.49 -8.22
N ASP A 244 -1.88 -4.46 -8.43
CA ASP A 244 -2.63 -3.20 -8.36
C ASP A 244 -2.79 -2.75 -6.90
N GLN A 245 -2.98 -1.44 -6.67
CA GLN A 245 -2.89 -0.83 -5.34
C GLN A 245 -3.86 -1.47 -4.34
N GLY A 246 -3.36 -1.85 -3.16
CA GLY A 246 -4.14 -2.49 -2.11
C GLY A 246 -3.37 -3.60 -1.40
N ILE A 247 -4.09 -4.51 -0.76
CA ILE A 247 -3.52 -5.75 -0.21
C ILE A 247 -3.34 -6.74 -1.36
N LEU A 248 -2.08 -7.09 -1.65
CA LEU A 248 -1.67 -7.94 -2.77
C LEU A 248 -2.05 -9.41 -2.52
N ASN A 249 -1.65 -9.94 -1.36
CA ASN A 249 -1.98 -11.28 -0.88
C ASN A 249 -1.70 -11.39 0.62
N ILE A 250 -1.98 -12.58 1.16
CA ILE A 250 -1.62 -13.02 2.50
C ILE A 250 -0.77 -14.30 2.38
N ALA A 251 0.13 -14.54 3.33
CA ALA A 251 1.02 -15.70 3.30
C ALA A 251 0.93 -16.59 4.54
N PHE A 252 0.96 -17.90 4.29
CA PHE A 252 0.99 -18.94 5.30
C PHE A 252 2.37 -19.59 5.34
N GLY A 253 2.98 -19.57 6.52
CA GLY A 253 4.37 -19.99 6.71
C GLY A 253 4.51 -21.41 7.23
N ALA A 254 5.65 -22.02 6.92
CA ALA A 254 6.15 -23.22 7.59
C ALA A 254 7.65 -23.09 7.92
N ARG A 255 8.12 -23.90 8.87
CA ARG A 255 9.56 -23.94 9.25
C ARG A 255 10.37 -24.99 8.49
N ASN A 256 9.72 -25.79 7.66
CA ASN A 256 10.36 -26.83 6.87
C ASN A 256 9.58 -27.12 5.58
N LYS A 257 10.25 -27.77 4.62
CA LYS A 257 9.68 -28.10 3.32
C LYS A 257 8.49 -29.07 3.40
N ARG A 258 8.53 -30.05 4.31
CA ARG A 258 7.49 -31.08 4.44
C ARG A 258 6.15 -30.42 4.72
N ASP A 259 6.11 -29.56 5.73
CA ASP A 259 4.90 -28.87 6.17
C ASP A 259 4.36 -27.92 5.09
N HIS A 260 5.24 -27.19 4.39
CA HIS A 260 4.85 -26.40 3.23
C HIS A 260 4.20 -27.23 2.12
N MET A 261 4.78 -28.40 1.80
CA MET A 261 4.22 -29.28 0.78
C MET A 261 2.89 -29.92 1.22
N GLU A 262 2.68 -30.14 2.53
CA GLU A 262 1.37 -30.56 3.06
C GLU A 262 0.29 -29.50 2.81
N VAL A 263 0.57 -28.23 3.15
CA VAL A 263 -0.37 -27.11 2.91
C VAL A 263 -0.65 -26.96 1.41
N TYR A 264 0.40 -27.02 0.59
CA TYR A 264 0.26 -26.97 -0.87
C TYR A 264 -0.63 -28.09 -1.40
N ALA A 265 -0.43 -29.34 -0.97
CA ALA A 265 -1.28 -30.46 -1.39
C ALA A 265 -2.75 -30.26 -0.98
N ARG A 266 -3.02 -29.77 0.26
CA ARG A 266 -4.38 -29.45 0.69
C ARG A 266 -5.03 -28.38 -0.20
N SER A 267 -4.28 -27.35 -0.59
CA SER A 267 -4.77 -26.30 -1.48
C SER A 267 -5.20 -26.87 -2.85
N GLN A 268 -4.42 -27.80 -3.41
CA GLN A 268 -4.73 -28.41 -4.70
C GLN A 268 -5.96 -29.33 -4.62
N ASN A 269 -6.16 -30.02 -3.49
CA ASN A 269 -7.31 -30.91 -3.29
C ASN A 269 -8.66 -30.17 -3.31
N VAL A 270 -8.67 -28.87 -3.00
CA VAL A 270 -9.84 -28.00 -3.12
C VAL A 270 -9.87 -27.18 -4.42
N GLY A 271 -9.04 -27.56 -5.41
CA GLY A 271 -9.04 -26.98 -6.74
C GLY A 271 -8.23 -25.70 -6.90
N ALA A 272 -7.44 -25.29 -5.89
CA ALA A 272 -6.59 -24.10 -6.02
C ALA A 272 -5.49 -24.33 -7.06
N ARG A 273 -5.22 -23.29 -7.86
CA ARG A 273 -4.28 -23.35 -8.98
C ARG A 273 -3.03 -22.53 -8.68
N PRO A 274 -1.84 -23.15 -8.72
CA PRO A 274 -0.61 -22.41 -8.54
C PRO A 274 -0.31 -21.52 -9.75
N ASN A 275 0.30 -20.37 -9.53
CA ASN A 275 0.92 -19.58 -10.61
C ASN A 275 2.00 -20.42 -11.34
N ARG A 276 2.72 -21.25 -10.56
CA ARG A 276 3.68 -22.25 -11.02
C ARG A 276 3.93 -23.28 -9.93
N ALA A 277 4.41 -24.46 -10.29
CA ALA A 277 4.91 -25.45 -9.33
C ALA A 277 5.86 -24.83 -8.28
N PRO A 278 5.83 -25.30 -7.02
CA PRO A 278 6.62 -24.74 -5.94
C PRO A 278 8.11 -24.62 -6.24
N ILE A 279 8.70 -23.50 -5.82
CA ILE A 279 10.11 -23.23 -6.00
C ILE A 279 10.82 -23.34 -4.66
N HIS A 280 11.95 -24.03 -4.65
CA HIS A 280 12.79 -24.22 -3.48
C HIS A 280 14.20 -23.78 -3.77
N ILE A 281 14.78 -23.04 -2.83
CA ILE A 281 16.20 -22.70 -2.77
C ILE A 281 16.74 -23.18 -1.42
N PRO A 282 18.07 -23.23 -1.21
CA PRO A 282 18.61 -23.64 0.07
C PRO A 282 18.00 -22.85 1.24
N GLY A 283 17.33 -23.57 2.16
CA GLY A 283 16.73 -23.00 3.37
C GLY A 283 15.39 -22.29 3.20
N SER A 284 14.78 -22.24 2.01
CA SER A 284 13.44 -21.65 1.83
C SER A 284 12.69 -22.15 0.59
N GLY A 285 11.39 -21.88 0.53
CA GLY A 285 10.58 -22.14 -0.64
C GLY A 285 9.26 -21.41 -0.62
N VAL A 286 8.64 -21.30 -1.80
CA VAL A 286 7.45 -20.49 -2.01
C VAL A 286 6.61 -21.02 -3.17
N VAL A 287 5.30 -20.85 -3.04
CA VAL A 287 4.31 -20.99 -4.10
C VAL A 287 3.16 -20.02 -3.88
N TYR A 288 2.67 -19.42 -4.95
CA TYR A 288 1.41 -18.65 -4.94
C TYR A 288 0.32 -19.53 -5.52
N VAL A 289 -0.78 -19.69 -4.79
CA VAL A 289 -1.97 -20.45 -5.20
C VAL A 289 -3.19 -19.54 -5.22
N ASN A 290 -4.06 -19.74 -6.20
CA ASN A 290 -5.27 -18.96 -6.39
C ASN A 290 -6.48 -19.88 -6.32
N ASP A 291 -7.50 -19.50 -5.58
CA ASP A 291 -8.76 -20.25 -5.53
C ASP A 291 -9.64 -20.02 -6.78
N ALA A 292 -10.82 -20.64 -6.80
CA ALA A 292 -11.77 -20.51 -7.89
C ALA A 292 -12.35 -19.08 -8.05
N LEU A 293 -12.27 -18.26 -6.99
CA LEU A 293 -12.72 -16.86 -6.99
C LEU A 293 -11.60 -15.88 -7.40
N GLY A 294 -10.36 -16.38 -7.52
CA GLY A 294 -9.18 -15.61 -7.88
C GLY A 294 -8.43 -15.00 -6.69
N PHE A 295 -8.78 -15.35 -5.44
CA PHE A 295 -8.03 -14.89 -4.27
C PHE A 295 -6.69 -15.60 -4.19
N SER A 296 -5.63 -14.80 -4.08
CA SER A 296 -4.26 -15.31 -4.01
C SER A 296 -3.81 -15.51 -2.57
N VAL A 297 -3.18 -16.65 -2.31
CA VAL A 297 -2.47 -16.97 -1.06
C VAL A 297 -1.06 -17.42 -1.41
N GLU A 298 -0.08 -16.89 -0.69
CA GLU A 298 1.28 -17.43 -0.71
C GLU A 298 1.42 -18.52 0.36
N ILE A 299 2.04 -19.62 -0.02
CA ILE A 299 2.46 -20.68 0.90
C ILE A 299 3.98 -20.69 0.83
N LEU A 300 4.63 -20.50 1.98
CA LEU A 300 6.08 -20.42 2.04
C LEU A 300 6.64 -21.28 3.16
N TRP A 301 7.92 -21.58 3.06
CA TRP A 301 8.68 -22.04 4.21
C TRP A 301 10.07 -21.43 4.24
N MET A 302 10.62 -21.36 5.45
CA MET A 302 12.02 -21.03 5.66
C MET A 302 12.59 -21.71 6.90
N ALA A 303 13.85 -22.08 6.82
CA ALA A 303 14.59 -22.61 7.96
C ALA A 303 14.75 -21.51 9.03
N PRO A 304 14.58 -21.82 10.32
CA PRO A 304 14.79 -20.86 11.40
C PRO A 304 16.20 -20.25 11.42
N GLY A 305 16.32 -19.03 11.92
CA GLY A 305 17.59 -18.35 12.16
C GLY A 305 17.98 -17.44 11.00
N LYS A 306 19.05 -17.75 10.27
CA LYS A 306 19.61 -16.84 9.25
C LYS A 306 18.56 -16.38 8.22
N ALA A 307 17.64 -17.26 7.83
CA ALA A 307 16.60 -16.92 6.86
C ALA A 307 15.60 -15.89 7.42
N ASP A 308 15.26 -15.93 8.71
CA ASP A 308 14.36 -14.94 9.32
C ASP A 308 14.91 -13.52 9.10
N ARG A 309 16.20 -13.33 9.33
CA ARG A 309 16.87 -12.05 9.10
C ARG A 309 16.99 -11.65 7.63
N GLU A 310 17.29 -12.61 6.75
CA GLU A 310 17.46 -12.35 5.31
C GLU A 310 16.15 -12.01 4.60
N TRP A 311 15.03 -12.54 5.10
CA TRP A 311 13.70 -12.43 4.48
C TRP A 311 12.75 -11.46 5.18
N GLY A 312 13.24 -10.68 6.15
CA GLY A 312 12.51 -9.54 6.73
C GLY A 312 11.70 -9.84 7.99
N PHE A 313 11.92 -10.98 8.63
CA PHE A 313 11.22 -11.36 9.86
C PHE A 313 11.90 -10.83 11.12
N GLU A 314 13.07 -10.22 11.03
CA GLU A 314 13.78 -9.58 12.14
C GLU A 314 13.99 -8.08 11.88
N PRO A 315 13.91 -7.23 12.93
CA PRO A 315 14.15 -5.80 12.77
C PRO A 315 15.58 -5.53 12.32
N LEU A 316 15.74 -4.61 11.38
CA LEU A 316 17.01 -4.13 10.87
C LEU A 316 17.06 -2.60 10.91
N PRO A 317 18.24 -1.98 11.04
CA PRO A 317 18.35 -0.53 11.00
C PRO A 317 17.72 0.07 9.73
N LEU A 318 17.07 1.23 9.87
CA LEU A 318 16.31 1.89 8.81
C LEU A 318 17.08 2.04 7.47
N GLY A 319 18.39 2.24 7.54
CA GLY A 319 19.29 2.38 6.39
C GLY A 319 19.60 1.08 5.63
N LYS A 320 19.20 -0.10 6.13
CA LYS A 320 19.39 -1.39 5.45
C LYS A 320 18.36 -1.67 4.36
N ARG A 321 17.37 -0.80 4.17
CA ARG A 321 16.34 -0.94 3.15
C ARG A 321 16.88 -0.59 1.75
N ALA A 322 16.51 -1.37 0.75
CA ALA A 322 16.85 -1.10 -0.64
C ALA A 322 16.06 0.13 -1.16
N LEU A 323 16.71 1.22 -1.53
CA LEU A 323 15.99 2.44 -1.93
C LEU A 323 15.26 2.30 -3.30
N PRO A 324 13.95 2.60 -3.41
CA PRO A 324 13.22 2.59 -4.68
C PRO A 324 13.68 3.74 -5.59
N ASP A 325 13.59 4.96 -5.08
CA ASP A 325 14.17 6.19 -5.62
C ASP A 325 15.55 6.46 -5.01
N ASN A 326 16.46 7.11 -5.75
CA ASN A 326 17.80 7.47 -5.24
C ASN A 326 18.21 8.92 -5.52
N CYS A 327 17.32 9.70 -6.12
CA CYS A 327 17.51 11.12 -6.38
C CYS A 327 16.29 11.88 -5.85
N ARG A 328 16.54 13.04 -5.25
CA ARG A 328 15.53 14.03 -4.87
C ARG A 328 15.97 15.39 -5.35
N ILE A 329 15.02 16.13 -5.91
CA ILE A 329 15.13 17.55 -6.23
C ILE A 329 13.96 18.27 -5.56
N SER A 330 14.16 19.54 -5.24
CA SER A 330 13.12 20.38 -4.65
C SER A 330 13.36 21.84 -4.99
N GLY A 331 12.28 22.59 -5.15
CA GLY A 331 12.32 24.04 -5.32
C GLY A 331 11.18 24.68 -4.56
N THR A 332 11.44 25.88 -4.06
CA THR A 332 10.45 26.70 -3.35
C THR A 332 10.36 28.04 -4.06
N VAL A 333 9.13 28.52 -4.27
CA VAL A 333 8.90 29.83 -4.87
C VAL A 333 7.79 30.56 -4.12
N LYS A 334 8.03 31.83 -3.79
CA LYS A 334 7.04 32.76 -3.27
C LYS A 334 6.42 33.54 -4.41
N ILE A 335 5.10 33.41 -4.56
CA ILE A 335 4.29 34.02 -5.62
C ILE A 335 3.42 35.11 -4.99
N ALA A 336 3.45 36.33 -5.55
CA ALA A 336 2.60 37.46 -5.18
C ALA A 336 1.18 37.29 -5.76
N ALA A 337 0.50 36.24 -5.32
CA ALA A 337 -0.88 35.92 -5.66
C ALA A 337 -1.56 35.18 -4.51
N PRO A 338 -2.88 35.39 -4.32
CA PRO A 338 -3.66 34.68 -3.30
C PRO A 338 -3.73 33.17 -3.60
N LEU A 339 -3.98 32.39 -2.56
CA LEU A 339 -3.97 30.92 -2.60
C LEU A 339 -4.91 30.35 -3.66
N ASP A 340 -6.15 30.85 -3.75
CA ASP A 340 -7.14 30.37 -4.72
C ASP A 340 -6.64 30.48 -6.16
N ARG A 341 -5.95 31.58 -6.47
CA ARG A 341 -5.41 31.82 -7.81
C ARG A 341 -4.29 30.84 -8.13
N VAL A 342 -3.34 30.66 -7.22
CA VAL A 342 -2.23 29.72 -7.40
C VAL A 342 -2.74 28.28 -7.48
N TRP A 343 -3.72 27.93 -6.64
CA TRP A 343 -4.40 26.64 -6.66
C TRP A 343 -5.04 26.36 -8.01
N ASN A 344 -5.86 27.29 -8.53
CA ASN A 344 -6.54 27.12 -9.81
C ASN A 344 -5.55 26.94 -10.97
N ILE A 345 -4.42 27.65 -10.97
CA ILE A 345 -3.37 27.50 -11.98
C ILE A 345 -2.72 26.11 -11.94
N LEU A 346 -2.46 25.59 -10.73
CA LEU A 346 -1.85 24.27 -10.57
C LEU A 346 -2.83 23.12 -10.85
N ASN A 347 -4.10 23.31 -10.49
CA ASN A 347 -5.15 22.31 -10.66
C ASN A 347 -5.74 22.32 -12.08
N GLU A 348 -5.54 23.37 -12.88
CA GLU A 348 -5.98 23.43 -14.27
C GLU A 348 -4.95 22.80 -15.22
N HIS A 349 -5.04 21.49 -15.38
CA HIS A 349 -4.04 20.69 -16.09
C HIS A 349 -3.80 21.14 -17.54
N GLU A 350 -4.84 21.47 -18.30
CA GLU A 350 -4.69 21.77 -19.74
C GLU A 350 -4.03 23.13 -19.98
N GLN A 351 -4.08 24.04 -19.01
CA GLN A 351 -3.38 25.33 -19.09
C GLN A 351 -1.92 25.24 -18.63
N MET A 352 -1.47 24.10 -18.10
CA MET A 352 -0.11 23.93 -17.62
C MET A 352 0.94 24.13 -18.72
N GLY A 353 0.61 23.84 -19.98
CA GLY A 353 1.50 24.05 -21.12
C GLY A 353 2.04 25.48 -21.23
N ARG A 354 1.34 26.47 -20.64
CA ARG A 354 1.79 27.87 -20.62
C ARG A 354 2.99 28.14 -19.71
N TRP A 355 3.31 27.24 -18.78
CA TRP A 355 4.33 27.48 -17.75
C TRP A 355 5.19 26.27 -17.35
N ILE A 356 4.73 25.04 -17.59
CA ILE A 356 5.40 23.80 -17.13
C ILE A 356 6.65 23.44 -17.95
N GLY A 357 6.79 23.99 -19.15
CA GLY A 357 7.90 23.72 -20.08
C GLY A 357 7.64 22.60 -21.10
N PHE A 358 6.43 22.04 -21.13
CA PHE A 358 5.92 21.22 -22.22
C PHE A 358 5.07 22.08 -23.17
N ASP A 359 5.06 21.75 -24.45
CA ASP A 359 4.36 22.52 -25.48
C ASP A 359 2.85 22.25 -25.46
N GLN A 360 2.45 21.01 -25.17
CA GLN A 360 1.04 20.60 -25.07
C GLN A 360 0.80 19.78 -23.81
N VAL A 361 -0.32 20.05 -23.13
CA VAL A 361 -0.83 19.27 -22.01
C VAL A 361 -2.30 18.99 -22.25
N ALA A 362 -2.66 17.71 -22.31
CA ALA A 362 -4.04 17.26 -22.54
C ALA A 362 -4.45 16.26 -21.45
N LEU A 363 -5.70 16.34 -21.01
CA LEU A 363 -6.25 15.35 -20.09
C LEU A 363 -6.59 14.08 -20.87
N GLN A 364 -5.87 13.00 -20.59
CA GLN A 364 -6.09 11.68 -21.21
C GLN A 364 -7.19 10.89 -20.49
N ARG A 365 -7.25 11.00 -19.15
CA ARG A 365 -8.32 10.41 -18.34
C ARG A 365 -8.73 11.38 -17.24
N ALA A 366 -10.04 11.58 -17.07
CA ALA A 366 -10.57 12.36 -15.95
C ALA A 366 -10.38 11.64 -14.62
N GLY A 367 -10.16 12.43 -13.57
CA GLY A 367 -10.13 11.99 -12.18
C GLY A 367 -11.51 11.89 -11.55
N VAL A 368 -11.53 11.52 -10.26
CA VAL A 368 -12.73 11.36 -9.43
C VAL A 368 -12.48 11.98 -8.04
N PRO A 369 -13.47 12.66 -7.43
CA PRO A 369 -14.75 13.08 -8.02
C PRO A 369 -14.57 14.25 -9.00
N GLU A 370 -13.49 15.02 -8.88
CA GLU A 370 -13.19 16.15 -9.75
C GLU A 370 -12.40 15.72 -11.00
N ARG A 371 -12.63 16.41 -12.12
CA ARG A 371 -11.98 16.14 -13.42
C ARG A 371 -10.45 16.07 -13.36
N ASN A 372 -9.82 16.97 -12.59
CA ASN A 372 -8.36 17.01 -12.42
C ASN A 372 -7.90 16.36 -11.09
N GLY A 373 -8.81 15.66 -10.41
CA GLY A 373 -8.60 15.04 -9.10
C GLY A 373 -7.89 13.69 -9.14
N TYR A 374 -8.15 12.87 -8.12
CA TYR A 374 -7.53 11.55 -7.96
C TYR A 374 -7.72 10.68 -9.22
N SER A 375 -6.68 9.97 -9.63
CA SER A 375 -6.60 9.12 -10.83
C SER A 375 -6.67 9.83 -12.18
N ALA A 376 -6.75 11.16 -12.22
CA ALA A 376 -6.61 11.91 -13.47
C ALA A 376 -5.27 11.59 -14.14
N GLU A 377 -5.28 11.38 -15.45
CA GLU A 377 -4.09 11.14 -16.27
C GLU A 377 -3.95 12.27 -17.28
N ARG A 378 -2.78 12.92 -17.31
CA ARG A 378 -2.46 13.97 -18.28
C ARG A 378 -1.30 13.54 -19.16
N HIS A 379 -1.48 13.71 -20.46
CA HIS A 379 -0.45 13.50 -21.46
C HIS A 379 0.24 14.84 -21.72
N MET A 380 1.58 14.86 -21.63
CA MET A 380 2.39 16.05 -21.85
C MET A 380 3.43 15.78 -22.92
N SER A 381 3.52 16.67 -23.91
CA SER A 381 4.47 16.54 -25.02
C SER A 381 5.16 17.86 -25.33
N GLY A 382 6.40 17.77 -25.81
CA GLY A 382 7.17 18.90 -26.30
C GLY A 382 8.66 18.60 -26.40
N ASN A 383 9.49 19.64 -26.40
CA ASN A 383 10.95 19.50 -26.46
C ASN A 383 11.58 18.68 -25.31
N LEU A 384 10.87 18.53 -24.18
CA LEU A 384 11.29 17.70 -23.05
C LEU A 384 10.94 16.20 -23.22
N GLY A 385 10.32 15.84 -24.34
CA GLY A 385 9.84 14.49 -24.65
C GLY A 385 8.34 14.35 -24.43
N VAL A 386 7.90 13.10 -24.29
CA VAL A 386 6.50 12.73 -24.08
C VAL A 386 6.39 11.96 -22.78
N VAL A 387 5.47 12.36 -21.90
CA VAL A 387 5.21 11.67 -20.63
C VAL A 387 3.72 11.63 -20.32
N VAL A 388 3.29 10.60 -19.58
CA VAL A 388 1.96 10.55 -18.99
C VAL A 388 2.09 10.60 -17.48
N GLU A 389 1.46 11.60 -16.86
CA GLU A 389 1.40 11.76 -15.42
C GLU A 389 0.03 11.34 -14.88
N GLN A 390 0.01 10.70 -13.73
CA GLN A 390 -1.19 10.28 -13.03
C GLN A 390 -1.24 10.89 -11.64
N ILE A 391 -2.37 11.52 -11.30
CA ILE A 391 -2.62 12.09 -9.98
C ILE A 391 -2.91 10.99 -8.97
N THR A 392 -2.20 11.00 -7.85
CA THR A 392 -2.27 9.97 -6.79
C THR A 392 -2.88 10.50 -5.50
N SER A 393 -2.95 11.81 -5.30
CA SER A 393 -3.60 12.45 -4.15
C SER A 393 -3.83 13.93 -4.42
N VAL A 394 -4.98 14.46 -3.98
CA VAL A 394 -5.31 15.88 -4.02
C VAL A 394 -5.91 16.27 -2.68
N ILE A 395 -5.36 17.30 -2.04
CA ILE A 395 -5.94 17.98 -0.88
C ILE A 395 -6.12 19.43 -1.30
N ALA A 396 -7.38 19.85 -1.47
CA ALA A 396 -7.71 21.15 -2.03
C ALA A 396 -6.95 22.28 -1.32
N GLN A 397 -6.33 23.16 -2.12
CA GLN A 397 -5.54 24.32 -1.67
C GLN A 397 -4.36 24.01 -0.74
N ARG A 398 -3.95 22.74 -0.62
CA ARG A 398 -2.83 22.35 0.25
C ARG A 398 -1.81 21.50 -0.47
N GLN A 399 -2.26 20.54 -1.28
CA GLN A 399 -1.35 19.53 -1.81
C GLN A 399 -1.84 18.85 -3.09
N ILE A 400 -0.92 18.59 -4.02
CA ILE A 400 -1.11 17.71 -5.17
C ILE A 400 0.04 16.70 -5.20
N ARG A 401 -0.27 15.42 -5.39
CA ARG A 401 0.73 14.36 -5.63
C ARG A 401 0.44 13.66 -6.94
N TYR A 402 1.51 13.31 -7.64
CA TYR A 402 1.42 12.65 -8.94
C TYR A 402 2.62 11.73 -9.16
N ARG A 403 2.50 10.84 -10.14
CA ARG A 403 3.60 10.01 -10.62
C ARG A 403 3.64 9.98 -12.14
N VAL A 404 4.81 9.75 -12.71
CA VAL A 404 4.91 9.49 -14.16
C VAL A 404 4.74 8.00 -14.42
N ILE A 405 3.77 7.65 -15.26
CA ILE A 405 3.41 6.25 -15.58
C ILE A 405 3.96 5.80 -16.94
N GLU A 406 4.20 6.72 -17.89
CA GLU A 406 4.69 6.41 -19.24
C GLU A 406 5.69 7.46 -19.77
N GLY A 407 6.50 7.06 -20.76
CA GLY A 407 7.36 7.97 -21.54
C GLY A 407 8.66 8.45 -20.88
N SER A 408 8.78 8.39 -19.54
CA SER A 408 9.95 8.93 -18.85
C SER A 408 11.21 8.04 -18.91
N PRO A 409 12.43 8.60 -19.04
CA PRO A 409 13.69 7.90 -18.83
C PRO A 409 14.00 7.62 -17.34
N LEU A 410 13.05 7.93 -16.45
CA LEU A 410 13.17 7.74 -15.00
C LEU A 410 12.31 6.57 -14.53
N HIS A 411 12.69 5.97 -13.41
CA HIS A 411 11.88 5.05 -12.63
C HIS A 411 11.39 5.73 -11.36
N PHE A 412 10.24 5.29 -10.84
CA PHE A 412 9.68 5.76 -9.57
C PHE A 412 9.59 7.29 -9.48
N HIS A 413 9.24 7.97 -10.58
CA HIS A 413 9.05 9.41 -10.58
C HIS A 413 7.81 9.75 -9.77
N GLN A 414 7.99 10.41 -8.64
CA GLN A 414 6.94 10.85 -7.71
C GLN A 414 7.10 12.35 -7.47
N GLY A 415 6.08 13.13 -7.78
CA GLY A 415 6.04 14.56 -7.54
C GLY A 415 5.05 14.91 -6.42
N GLU A 416 5.42 15.89 -5.60
CA GLU A 416 4.60 16.43 -4.53
C GLU A 416 4.72 17.95 -4.55
N ILE A 417 3.57 18.61 -4.60
CA ILE A 417 3.41 20.06 -4.57
C ILE A 417 2.66 20.40 -3.29
N THR A 418 3.18 21.31 -2.47
CA THR A 418 2.49 21.82 -1.29
C THR A 418 2.40 23.33 -1.32
N LEU A 419 1.28 23.86 -0.81
CA LEU A 419 0.96 25.28 -0.79
C LEU A 419 0.87 25.78 0.64
N LYS A 420 1.46 26.94 0.91
CA LYS A 420 1.34 27.64 2.19
C LYS A 420 0.93 29.09 1.94
N PRO A 421 -0.27 29.51 2.37
CA PRO A 421 -0.68 30.91 2.29
C PRO A 421 0.15 31.79 3.24
N GLN A 422 0.50 32.99 2.79
CA GLN A 422 1.25 34.01 3.53
C GLN A 422 0.65 35.40 3.22
N GLY A 423 -0.59 35.64 3.64
CA GLY A 423 -1.35 36.85 3.30
C GLY A 423 -1.59 36.94 1.79
N GLU A 424 -1.13 38.02 1.17
CA GLU A 424 -1.21 38.26 -0.29
C GLU A 424 -0.26 37.38 -1.13
N PHE A 425 0.53 36.53 -0.48
CA PHE A 425 1.48 35.64 -1.13
C PHE A 425 1.11 34.19 -0.90
N THR A 426 1.53 33.33 -1.82
CA THR A 426 1.50 31.88 -1.67
C THR A 426 2.91 31.33 -1.86
N GLU A 427 3.40 30.58 -0.89
CA GLU A 427 4.62 29.78 -1.03
C GLU A 427 4.26 28.43 -1.63
N VAL A 428 4.94 28.07 -2.72
CA VAL A 428 4.81 26.79 -3.41
C VAL A 428 6.10 26.00 -3.21
N ASP A 429 5.99 24.86 -2.55
CA ASP A 429 7.08 23.89 -2.45
C ASP A 429 6.81 22.74 -3.41
N TRP A 430 7.77 22.44 -4.28
CA TRP A 430 7.67 21.34 -5.23
C TRP A 430 8.85 20.41 -5.03
N SER A 431 8.59 19.14 -4.74
CA SER A 431 9.63 18.11 -4.62
C SER A 431 9.36 16.93 -5.53
N ILE A 432 10.44 16.38 -6.11
CA ILE A 432 10.36 15.23 -7.01
C ILE A 432 11.40 14.21 -6.58
N ARG A 433 10.96 12.96 -6.44
CA ARG A 433 11.82 11.78 -6.23
C ARG A 433 11.82 10.91 -7.46
N PHE A 434 12.97 10.33 -7.78
CA PHE A 434 13.10 9.40 -8.90
C PHE A 434 14.36 8.55 -8.80
N ARG A 435 14.47 7.57 -9.71
CA ARG A 435 15.68 6.80 -9.99
C ARG A 435 16.02 6.87 -11.47
N SER A 436 17.28 7.13 -11.81
CA SER A 436 17.77 7.04 -13.19
C SER A 436 17.67 5.61 -13.72
N LYS A 437 17.20 5.43 -14.97
CA LYS A 437 17.33 4.16 -15.69
C LYS A 437 18.79 3.83 -16.02
N LEU A 438 19.58 4.87 -16.28
CA LEU A 438 20.98 4.74 -16.66
C LEU A 438 21.87 4.68 -15.41
N PRO A 439 22.73 3.65 -15.27
CA PRO A 439 23.70 3.59 -14.19
C PRO A 439 24.68 4.77 -14.29
N PHE A 440 25.16 5.27 -13.13
CA PHE A 440 26.14 6.37 -13.00
C PHE A 440 25.73 7.77 -13.51
N ALA A 441 24.67 7.89 -14.31
CA ALA A 441 24.15 9.18 -14.79
C ALA A 441 23.33 9.96 -13.73
N GLY A 442 23.14 9.42 -12.52
CA GLY A 442 22.21 9.95 -11.52
C GLY A 442 22.51 11.39 -11.08
N LEU A 443 23.78 11.75 -10.85
CA LEU A 443 24.14 13.10 -10.39
C LEU A 443 23.95 14.17 -11.48
N LEU A 444 24.37 13.86 -12.71
CA LEU A 444 24.19 14.74 -13.86
C LEU A 444 22.69 14.94 -14.14
N LEU A 445 21.92 13.86 -14.18
CA LEU A 445 20.48 13.90 -14.40
C LEU A 445 19.75 14.64 -13.27
N ARG A 446 20.16 14.45 -12.02
CA ARG A 446 19.65 15.21 -10.87
C ARG A 446 19.92 16.71 -11.03
N SER A 447 21.14 17.10 -11.39
CA SER A 447 21.50 18.50 -11.60
C SER A 447 20.68 19.14 -12.73
N LEU A 448 20.54 18.44 -13.86
CA LEU A 448 19.71 18.87 -14.98
C LEU A 448 18.24 19.06 -14.55
N MET A 449 17.66 18.05 -13.88
CA MET A 449 16.27 18.11 -13.43
C MET A 449 16.05 19.21 -12.38
N GLN A 450 17.00 19.44 -11.48
CA GLN A 450 16.94 20.56 -10.51
C GLN A 450 16.92 21.92 -11.21
N ARG A 451 17.76 22.12 -12.24
CA ARG A 451 17.76 23.36 -13.03
C ARG A 451 16.45 23.56 -13.78
N LEU A 452 15.91 22.49 -14.38
CA LEU A 452 14.63 22.53 -15.07
C LEU A 452 13.47 22.84 -14.12
N LEU A 453 13.44 22.23 -12.92
CA LEU A 453 12.47 22.54 -11.87
C LEU A 453 12.56 24.01 -11.46
N ASN A 454 13.76 24.52 -11.16
CA ASN A 454 13.94 25.91 -10.75
C ASN A 454 13.52 26.89 -11.87
N ARG A 455 13.88 26.59 -13.12
CA ARG A 455 13.46 27.40 -14.27
C ARG A 455 11.94 27.40 -14.44
N MET A 456 11.31 26.23 -14.33
CA MET A 456 9.85 26.11 -14.40
C MET A 456 9.19 26.93 -13.29
N LEU A 457 9.66 26.85 -12.04
CA LEU A 457 9.07 27.59 -10.91
C LEU A 457 9.25 29.10 -11.05
N HIS A 458 10.47 29.57 -11.32
CA HIS A 458 10.81 31.01 -11.27
C HIS A 458 10.58 31.76 -12.58
N SER A 459 10.70 31.08 -13.72
CA SER A 459 10.54 31.70 -15.04
C SER A 459 9.25 31.28 -15.75
N GLY A 460 8.56 30.24 -15.28
CA GLY A 460 7.26 29.80 -15.81
C GLY A 460 6.11 30.11 -14.85
N LEU A 461 5.98 29.31 -13.79
CA LEU A 461 4.82 29.33 -12.89
C LEU A 461 4.63 30.69 -12.20
N LYS A 462 5.69 31.23 -11.56
CA LYS A 462 5.60 32.49 -10.80
C LYS A 462 5.15 33.67 -11.66
N PRO A 463 5.81 34.01 -12.79
CA PRO A 463 5.36 35.10 -13.66
C PRO A 463 3.95 34.88 -14.19
N TYR A 464 3.59 33.66 -14.58
CA TYR A 464 2.26 33.34 -15.06
C TYR A 464 1.19 33.59 -13.99
N ALA A 465 1.47 33.18 -12.75
CA ALA A 465 0.58 33.39 -11.62
C ALA A 465 0.46 34.86 -11.18
N GLU A 466 1.53 35.65 -11.27
CA GLU A 466 1.54 37.08 -10.89
C GLU A 466 0.94 38.00 -11.96
N THR A 467 0.85 37.55 -13.22
CA THR A 467 0.32 38.35 -14.32
C THR A 467 -1.18 38.58 -14.16
N LYS A 468 -1.64 39.79 -13.81
CA LYS A 468 -3.09 40.13 -13.78
C LYS A 468 -3.74 39.73 -15.11
N GLN A 469 -4.63 38.73 -15.08
CA GLN A 469 -5.54 38.49 -16.20
C GLN A 469 -6.46 39.71 -16.24
N ARG A 470 -6.41 40.44 -17.36
CA ARG A 470 -7.32 41.55 -17.64
C ARG A 470 -8.73 41.04 -17.88
#